data_AF-A0A564LJ47-F1
#
_entry.id   AF-A0A564LJ47-F1
#
_cell.length_a   1.000
_cell.length_b   1.000
_cell.length_c   1.000
_cell.angle_alpha   90.00
_cell.angle_beta   90.00
_cell.angle_gamma   90.00
#
_symmetry.space_group_name_H-M   'P 1'
#
loop_
_entity.id
_entity.type
_entity.pdbx_description
1 polymer ?
#
loop_
_entity_poly.entity_id
_entity_poly.type
_entity_poly.pdbx_seq_one_letter_code
_entity_poly.pdbx_strand_id
1 'polypeptide(L)' 'MSVSYVGSRTTALRNARGKGLSVWNIDDNTGDWTKIQTLKEQENPSYLTFDNTKNFLYSVHGDYT' A
#
# COMPACT_ATOMS: atom_id res chain seq x y z
N MET A 1 8.47 7.83 14.93
CA MET A 1 7.99 7.85 13.54
C MET A 1 7.66 6.43 13.14
N SER A 2 6.50 6.24 12.52
CA SER A 2 6.01 4.92 12.12
C SER A 2 5.85 4.85 10.60
N VAL A 3 6.20 3.71 9.99
CA VAL A 3 6.01 3.49 8.55
C VAL A 3 4.70 2.74 8.32
N SER A 4 3.88 3.25 7.40
CA SER A 4 2.62 2.62 6.99
C SER A 4 2.60 2.28 5.51
N TYR A 5 2.00 1.14 5.19
CA TYR A 5 1.89 0.60 3.84
C TYR A 5 0.40 0.51 3.49
N VAL A 6 0.01 1.21 2.42
CA VAL A 6 -1.40 1.38 2.05
C VAL A 6 -1.62 0.87 0.63
N GLY A 7 -2.34 -0.25 0.52
CA GLY A 7 -2.82 -0.80 -0.73
C GLY A 7 -4.05 -0.06 -1.24
N SER A 8 -4.22 0.00 -2.56
CA SER A 8 -5.37 0.64 -3.19
C SER A 8 -5.82 -0.12 -4.43
N ARG A 9 -7.11 -0.03 -4.76
CA ARG A 9 -7.61 -0.45 -6.08
C ARG A 9 -7.09 0.54 -7.13
N THR A 10 -6.67 0.03 -8.28
CA THR A 10 -6.00 0.82 -9.33
C THR A 10 -6.68 0.74 -10.68
N THR A 11 -7.45 -0.32 -10.96
CA THR A 11 -7.99 -0.55 -12.30
C THR A 11 -9.21 0.31 -12.62
N ALA A 12 -9.31 0.72 -13.88
CA ALA A 12 -10.47 1.44 -14.40
C ALA A 12 -11.77 0.63 -14.29
N LEU A 13 -11.68 -0.71 -14.40
CA LEU A 13 -12.82 -1.62 -14.24
C LEU A 13 -13.52 -1.46 -12.89
N ARG A 14 -12.79 -1.08 -11.84
CA ARG A 14 -13.31 -0.82 -10.50
C ARG A 14 -13.64 0.65 -10.25
N ASN A 15 -13.62 1.49 -11.28
CA ASN A 15 -13.71 2.96 -11.18
C ASN A 15 -12.73 3.53 -10.14
N ALA A 16 -11.54 2.94 -10.06
CA ALA A 16 -10.62 3.20 -8.97
C ALA A 16 -9.74 4.43 -9.25
N ARG A 17 -9.38 5.15 -8.18
CA ARG A 17 -8.50 6.33 -8.23
C ARG A 17 -7.13 6.08 -7.59
N GLY A 18 -6.98 4.94 -6.94
CA GLY A 18 -5.74 4.52 -6.30
C GLY A 18 -4.62 4.34 -7.33
N LYS A 19 -3.39 4.42 -6.84
CA LYS A 19 -2.19 4.39 -7.69
C LYS A 19 -1.28 3.20 -7.41
N GLY A 20 -1.71 2.27 -6.56
CA GLY A 20 -0.97 1.05 -6.23
C GLY A 20 -0.72 0.94 -4.74
N LEU A 21 0.49 0.50 -4.38
CA LEU A 21 0.94 0.39 -2.99
C LEU A 21 1.76 1.64 -2.63
N SER A 22 1.26 2.41 -1.67
CA SER A 22 1.94 3.62 -1.19
C SER A 22 2.57 3.41 0.17
N VAL A 23 3.75 3.99 0.38
CA VAL A 23 4.50 3.93 1.64
C VAL A 23 4.58 5.33 2.22
N TRP A 24 4.27 5.43 3.51
CA TRP A 24 4.16 6.70 4.22
C TRP A 24 4.96 6.67 5.50
N ASN A 25 5.55 7.81 5.83
CA ASN A 25 6.01 8.09 7.17
C ASN A 25 4.91 8.83 7.92
N ILE A 26 4.65 8.42 9.16
CA ILE A 26 3.72 9.06 10.08
C ILE A 26 4.53 9.63 11.24
N ASP A 27 4.38 10.94 11.49
CA ASP A 27 4.90 11.55 12.70
C ASP A 27 4.08 11.08 13.91
N ASP A 28 4.73 10.50 14.92
CA ASP A 28 4.01 9.89 16.06
C ASP A 28 3.44 10.95 17.03
N ASN A 29 3.92 12.21 16.97
CA ASN A 29 3.49 13.29 17.85
C ASN A 29 2.37 14.12 17.22
N THR A 30 2.48 14.43 15.92
CA THR A 30 1.51 15.27 15.20
C THR A 30 0.49 14.46 14.42
N GLY A 31 0.84 13.22 14.07
CA GLY A 31 0.03 12.39 13.18
C GLY A 31 0.14 12.77 11.70
N ASP A 32 1.08 13.64 11.33
CA ASP A 32 1.24 14.08 9.94
C ASP A 32 1.80 12.97 9.05
N TRP A 33 1.24 12.86 7.84
CA TRP A 33 1.61 11.85 6.86
C TRP A 33 2.47 12.45 5.76
N THR A 34 3.69 11.93 5.61
CA THR A 34 4.58 12.27 4.50
C THR A 34 4.77 11.06 3.60
N LYS A 35 4.46 11.21 2.31
CA LYS A 35 4.60 10.11 1.34
C LYS A 35 6.08 9.84 1.05
N ILE A 36 6.50 8.60 1.19
CA ILE A 36 7.85 8.15 0.83
C ILE A 36 7.88 7.73 -0.64
N GLN A 37 6.99 6.82 -1.03
CA GLN A 37 6.95 6.29 -2.40
C GLN A 37 5.57 5.72 -2.77
N THR A 38 5.41 5.38 -4.06
CA THR A 38 4.27 4.60 -4.56
C THR A 38 4.77 3.63 -5.62
N LEU A 39 4.60 2.35 -5.35
CA LEU A 39 4.83 1.25 -6.28
C LEU A 39 3.58 1.08 -7.15
N LYS A 40 3.77 1.11 -8.47
CA LYS A 40 2.71 1.10 -9.51
C LYS A 40 2.77 -0.13 -10.40
N GLU A 41 3.75 -0.99 -10.18
CA GLU A 41 4.12 -2.12 -11.04
C GLU A 41 3.07 -3.23 -11.02
N GLN A 42 2.18 -3.24 -10.03
CA GLN A 42 1.17 -4.26 -9.83
C GLN A 42 -0.18 -3.62 -9.50
N GLU A 43 -1.24 -4.15 -10.11
CA GLU A 43 -2.59 -3.62 -9.96
C GLU A 43 -3.28 -4.16 -8.70
N ASN A 44 -4.18 -3.35 -8.14
CA ASN A 44 -5.09 -3.74 -7.05
C ASN A 44 -4.46 -4.46 -5.84
N PRO A 45 -3.35 -3.98 -5.23
CA PRO A 45 -2.88 -4.51 -3.95
C PRO A 45 -3.96 -4.31 -2.88
N SER A 46 -4.70 -5.36 -2.57
CA SER A 46 -5.99 -5.29 -1.87
C SER A 46 -5.92 -5.78 -0.43
N TYR A 47 -4.96 -6.63 -0.13
CA TYR A 47 -4.64 -7.08 1.21
C TYR A 47 -3.13 -7.15 1.38
N LEU A 48 -2.63 -6.72 2.53
CA LEU A 48 -1.21 -6.66 2.83
C LEU A 48 -0.93 -7.38 4.15
N THR A 49 0.13 -8.18 4.19
CA THR A 49 0.63 -8.76 5.45
C THR A 49 2.14 -8.84 5.43
N PHE A 50 2.75 -8.61 6.58
CA PHE A 50 4.16 -8.88 6.77
C PHE A 50 4.41 -10.37 7.01
N ASP A 51 5.62 -10.80 6.68
CA ASP A 51 6.19 -11.99 7.29
C ASP A 51 6.45 -11.77 8.79
N ASN A 52 6.75 -12.85 9.52
CA ASN A 52 6.98 -12.76 10.97
C ASN A 52 8.20 -11.90 11.34
N THR A 53 9.18 -11.77 10.44
CA THR A 53 10.39 -10.95 10.68
C THR A 53 10.23 -9.50 10.23
N LYS A 54 9.12 -9.17 9.55
CA LYS A 54 8.83 -7.86 8.94
C LYS A 54 9.86 -7.41 7.90
N ASN A 55 10.59 -8.34 7.31
CA ASN A 55 11.51 -8.07 6.21
C ASN A 55 10.82 -8.12 4.84
N PHE A 56 9.68 -8.83 4.74
CA PHE A 56 8.93 -8.97 3.51
C PHE A 56 7.46 -8.58 3.72
N LEU A 57 6.94 -7.82 2.76
CA LEU A 57 5.52 -7.46 2.68
C LEU A 57 4.89 -8.24 1.52
N TYR A 58 3.90 -9.07 1.83
CA TYR A 58 3.10 -9.79 0.86
C TYR A 58 1.84 -9.02 0.52
N SER A 59 1.45 -9.07 -0.75
CA SER A 59 0.26 -8.41 -1.27
C SER A 59 -0.61 -9.40 -2.03
N VAL A 60 -1.91 -9.43 -1.71
CA VAL A 60 -2.91 -10.10 -2.54
C VAL A 60 -3.46 -9.11 -3.55
N HIS A 61 -3.35 -9.46 -4.83
CA HIS A 61 -3.80 -8.64 -5.95
C HIS A 61 -5.23 -9.03 -6.33
N GLY A 62 -6.17 -8.10 -6.11
CA GLY A 62 -7.56 -8.34 -6.45
C GLY A 62 -7.76 -8.38 -7.98
N ASP A 63 -8.76 -9.13 -8.42
CA ASP A 63 -9.11 -9.40 -9.84
C ASP A 63 -8.28 -10.51 -10.52
N TYR A 64 -7.30 -11.10 -9.84
CA TYR A 64 -6.65 -12.33 -10.27
C TYR A 64 -7.29 -13.52 -9.52
N THR A 65 -7.66 -14.57 -10.26
CA THR A 65 -8.19 -15.85 -9.73
C THR A 65 -7.08 -16.84 -9.46
#